data_AF-A0A2E4YW25-F1
#
_entry.id   AF-A0A2E4YW25-F1
#
_cell.length_a   1.000
_cell.length_b   1.000
_cell.length_c   1.000
_cell.angle_alpha   90.00
_cell.angle_beta   90.00
_cell.angle_gamma   90.00
#
_symmetry.space_group_name_H-M   'P 1'
#
loop_
_entity.id
_entity.type
_entity.pdbx_description
1 polymer ?
#
loop_
_entity_poly.entity_id
_entity_poly.type
_entity_poly.pdbx_seq_one_letter_code
_entity_poly.pdbx_strand_id
1 'polypeptide(L)'
;MKKNSLFGFTSNGARQAARPRSNAPFNTSYLLQSLNKKTSYNYQRAVQANKSQPFQEQERRVLKKLRTKLSISDYKNFYQAFYTQTAFKRFAVLKDLEKRLGR
;
A
#
# COMPACT_ATOMS: atom_id res chain seq x y z
N MET A 1 -15.13 67.71 15.49
CA MET A 1 -13.87 68.51 15.46
C MET A 1 -12.72 67.65 15.97
N LYS A 2 -11.54 67.87 15.39
CA LYS A 2 -10.27 67.11 15.41
C LYS A 2 -9.75 66.64 16.78
N LYS A 3 -8.96 65.54 16.78
CA LYS A 3 -7.56 65.40 17.29
C LYS A 3 -7.08 63.95 17.03
N ASN A 4 -5.98 63.74 16.27
CA ASN A 4 -4.57 63.62 16.73
C ASN A 4 -4.38 62.38 17.64
N SER A 5 -3.33 61.58 17.66
CA SER A 5 -1.93 61.61 17.21
C SER A 5 -1.40 60.18 17.45
N LEU A 6 -0.66 59.59 16.51
CA LEU A 6 0.79 59.30 16.62
C LEU A 6 1.27 58.63 17.93
N PHE A 7 1.82 57.42 17.74
CA PHE A 7 2.85 56.68 18.51
C PHE A 7 2.66 56.39 20.01
N GLY A 8 2.75 55.09 20.32
CA GLY A 8 3.20 54.56 21.60
C GLY A 8 4.03 53.30 21.37
N PHE A 9 5.35 53.43 21.48
CA PHE A 9 6.30 52.31 21.63
C PHE A 9 6.36 51.88 23.11
N THR A 10 7.02 50.74 23.35
CA THR A 10 7.53 50.19 24.63
C THR A 10 6.51 49.30 25.38
N SER A 11 6.86 48.19 26.04
CA SER A 11 8.10 47.40 26.16
C SER A 11 7.75 46.06 26.86
N ASN A 12 8.65 45.09 26.72
CA ASN A 12 8.98 44.02 27.69
C ASN A 12 7.93 42.96 28.07
N GLY A 13 8.20 41.76 27.57
CA GLY A 13 8.60 40.65 28.45
C GLY A 13 7.49 39.96 29.25
N ALA A 14 6.86 38.96 28.63
CA ALA A 14 6.34 37.82 29.37
C ALA A 14 6.71 36.54 28.62
N ARG A 15 7.64 35.78 29.22
CA ARG A 15 7.96 34.40 28.86
C ARG A 15 6.67 33.59 28.82
N GLN A 16 6.18 33.24 27.62
CA GLN A 16 5.11 32.25 27.52
C GLN A 16 5.76 30.88 27.72
N ALA A 17 5.63 30.38 28.93
CA ALA A 17 5.92 29.02 29.32
C ALA A 17 5.30 28.04 28.32
N ALA A 18 6.05 26.97 28.02
CA ALA A 18 5.64 25.86 27.17
C ALA A 18 4.21 25.41 27.54
N ARG A 19 3.27 25.63 26.61
CA ARG A 19 1.91 25.09 26.70
C ARG A 19 1.95 23.60 26.30
N PRO A 20 1.17 22.74 26.98
CA PRO A 20 1.29 21.29 26.88
C PRO A 20 1.03 20.83 25.45
N ARG A 21 1.80 19.82 24.99
CA ARG A 21 1.44 19.03 23.81
C ARG A 21 0.01 18.54 24.01
N SER A 22 -0.93 19.08 23.25
CA SER A 22 -2.27 18.53 23.17
C SER A 22 -2.12 17.09 22.68
N ASN A 23 -2.37 16.12 23.57
CA ASN A 23 -2.65 14.76 23.17
C ASN A 23 -4.02 14.77 22.48
N ALA A 24 -4.05 15.28 21.24
CA ALA A 24 -5.23 15.14 20.41
C ALA A 24 -5.48 13.63 20.27
N PRO A 25 -6.71 13.14 20.54
CA PRO A 25 -7.02 11.75 20.25
C PRO A 25 -6.77 11.56 18.76
N PHE A 26 -5.72 10.79 18.44
CA PHE A 26 -5.37 10.45 17.08
C PHE A 26 -6.65 9.92 16.44
N ASN A 27 -7.17 10.63 15.44
CA ASN A 27 -8.49 10.38 14.87
C ASN A 27 -8.43 9.06 14.09
N THR A 28 -8.47 7.96 14.82
CA THR A 28 -8.41 6.58 14.32
C THR A 28 -9.52 6.36 13.29
N SER A 29 -10.66 7.03 13.45
CA SER A 29 -11.77 7.01 12.49
C SER A 29 -11.35 7.49 11.10
N TYR A 30 -10.51 8.53 10.96
CA TYR A 30 -10.08 9.01 9.64
C TYR A 30 -9.10 8.05 8.98
N LEU A 31 -8.18 7.46 9.76
CA LEU A 31 -7.28 6.42 9.27
C LEU A 31 -8.06 5.16 8.86
N LEU A 32 -8.96 4.68 9.70
CA LEU A 32 -9.82 3.52 9.42
C LEU A 32 -10.73 3.78 8.21
N GLN A 33 -11.32 4.96 8.08
CA GLN A 33 -12.12 5.34 6.89
C GLN A 33 -11.26 5.43 5.63
N SER A 34 -10.05 5.98 5.71
CA SER A 34 -9.13 6.06 4.57
C SER A 34 -8.62 4.68 4.15
N LEU A 35 -8.36 3.79 5.13
CA LEU A 35 -7.99 2.39 4.90
C LEU A 35 -9.16 1.64 4.27
N ASN A 36 -10.40 1.88 4.72
CA ASN A 36 -11.61 1.27 4.15
C ASN A 36 -11.85 1.70 2.69
N LYS A 37 -11.73 3.00 2.40
CA LYS A 37 -11.81 3.52 1.01
C LYS A 37 -10.72 2.95 0.11
N LYS A 38 -9.49 2.83 0.61
CA LYS A 38 -8.37 2.23 -0.14
C LYS A 38 -8.55 0.74 -0.34
N THR A 39 -9.05 0.01 0.67
CA THR A 39 -9.24 -1.44 0.58
C THR A 39 -10.39 -1.82 -0.34
N SER A 40 -11.54 -1.16 -0.27
CA SER A 40 -12.67 -1.45 -1.17
C SER A 40 -12.34 -1.15 -2.63
N TYR A 41 -11.67 -0.02 -2.89
CA TYR A 41 -11.25 0.37 -4.23
C TYR A 41 -10.17 -0.56 -4.80
N ASN A 42 -9.14 -0.88 -4.02
CA ASN A 42 -8.10 -1.82 -4.44
C ASN A 42 -8.67 -3.23 -4.65
N TYR A 43 -9.64 -3.65 -3.84
CA TYR A 43 -10.35 -4.91 -3.99
C TYR A 43 -11.15 -4.93 -5.29
N GLN A 44 -11.95 -3.90 -5.57
CA GLN A 44 -12.71 -3.78 -6.81
C GLN A 44 -11.81 -3.78 -8.05
N ARG A 45 -10.69 -3.04 -8.01
CA ARG A 45 -9.67 -3.08 -9.08
C ARG A 45 -9.04 -4.47 -9.23
N ALA A 46 -8.74 -5.16 -8.14
CA ALA A 46 -8.20 -6.52 -8.19
C ALA A 46 -9.23 -7.50 -8.81
N VAL A 47 -10.52 -7.35 -8.48
CA VAL A 47 -11.60 -8.14 -9.08
C VAL A 47 -11.75 -7.83 -10.57
N GLN A 48 -11.70 -6.56 -10.97
CA GLN A 48 -11.76 -6.18 -12.39
C GLN A 48 -10.53 -6.64 -13.17
N ALA A 49 -9.32 -6.50 -12.63
CA ALA A 49 -8.10 -7.01 -13.25
C ALA A 49 -8.12 -8.53 -13.40
N ASN A 50 -8.66 -9.25 -12.42
CA ASN A 50 -8.86 -10.70 -12.49
C ASN A 50 -9.88 -11.08 -13.57
N LYS A 51 -10.87 -10.23 -13.86
CA LYS A 51 -11.83 -10.42 -14.96
C LYS A 51 -11.22 -10.15 -16.34
N SER A 52 -10.38 -9.12 -16.47
CA SER A 52 -9.79 -8.74 -17.76
C SER A 52 -8.58 -9.61 -18.14
N GLN A 53 -7.79 -10.05 -17.16
CA GLN A 53 -6.53 -10.79 -17.38
C GLN A 53 -6.38 -11.95 -16.40
N PRO A 54 -7.25 -12.98 -16.49
CA PRO A 54 -7.29 -14.09 -15.53
C PRO A 54 -5.98 -14.88 -15.48
N PHE A 55 -5.29 -15.03 -16.61
CA PHE A 55 -4.01 -15.73 -16.68
C PHE A 55 -2.91 -15.02 -15.88
N GLN A 56 -2.77 -13.70 -16.06
CA GLN A 56 -1.73 -12.92 -15.38
C GLN A 56 -1.98 -12.86 -13.87
N GLU A 57 -3.25 -12.81 -13.45
CA GLU A 57 -3.58 -12.84 -12.03
C GLU A 57 -3.29 -14.23 -11.42
N GLN A 58 -3.56 -15.33 -12.14
CA GLN A 58 -3.18 -16.67 -11.71
C GLN A 58 -1.65 -16.81 -11.58
N GLU A 59 -0.91 -16.34 -12.59
CA GLU A 59 0.54 -16.29 -12.59
C GLU A 59 1.07 -15.53 -11.37
N ARG A 60 0.57 -14.31 -11.14
CA ARG A 60 0.96 -13.48 -9.99
C ARG A 60 0.70 -14.18 -8.65
N ARG A 61 -0.46 -14.82 -8.49
CA ARG A 61 -0.82 -15.54 -7.26
C ARG A 61 0.10 -16.71 -6.98
N VAL A 62 0.35 -17.55 -7.99
CA VAL A 62 1.21 -18.73 -7.86
C VAL A 62 2.66 -18.30 -7.59
N LEU A 63 3.19 -17.34 -8.35
CA LEU A 63 4.55 -16.84 -8.15
C LEU A 63 4.73 -16.19 -6.77
N LYS A 64 3.74 -15.44 -6.29
CA LYS A 64 3.77 -14.86 -4.93
C LYS A 64 3.85 -15.93 -3.85
N LYS A 65 3.06 -17.02 -3.97
CA LYS A 65 3.12 -18.16 -3.04
C LYS A 65 4.43 -18.94 -3.17
N LEU A 66 4.97 -19.06 -4.38
CA LEU A 66 6.22 -19.77 -4.63
C LEU A 66 7.40 -19.03 -3.99
N ARG A 67 7.43 -17.69 -4.09
CA ARG A 67 8.47 -16.83 -3.51
C ARG A 67 8.62 -16.99 -2.00
N THR A 68 7.55 -17.31 -1.28
CA THR A 68 7.60 -17.52 0.17
C THR A 68 8.07 -18.92 0.56
N LYS A 69 8.10 -19.88 -0.38
CA LYS A 69 8.50 -21.27 -0.11
C LYS A 69 9.90 -21.64 -0.61
N LEU A 70 10.47 -20.85 -1.52
CA LEU A 70 11.78 -21.08 -2.11
C LEU A 70 12.82 -20.10 -1.57
N SER A 71 14.10 -20.52 -1.61
CA SER A 71 15.20 -19.59 -1.44
C SER A 71 15.21 -18.54 -2.56
N ILE A 72 15.85 -17.40 -2.34
CA ILE A 72 15.92 -16.32 -3.34
C ILE A 72 16.61 -16.81 -4.63
N SER A 73 17.64 -17.65 -4.50
CA SER A 73 18.37 -18.22 -5.64
C SER A 73 17.47 -19.15 -6.45
N ASP A 74 16.80 -20.09 -5.78
CA ASP A 74 15.93 -21.07 -6.44
C ASP A 74 14.72 -20.40 -7.09
N TYR A 75 14.17 -19.37 -6.44
CA TYR A 75 13.09 -18.57 -7.03
C TYR A 75 13.54 -17.86 -8.31
N LYS A 76 14.75 -17.28 -8.34
CA LYS A 76 15.28 -16.62 -9.55
C LYS A 76 15.50 -17.64 -10.67
N ASN A 77 16.10 -18.78 -10.37
CA ASN A 77 16.32 -19.85 -11.33
C ASN A 77 15.00 -20.38 -11.91
N PHE A 78 14.01 -20.63 -11.04
CA PHE A 78 12.67 -21.00 -11.45
C PHE A 78 12.03 -19.92 -12.32
N TYR A 79 12.08 -18.65 -11.90
CA TYR A 79 11.49 -17.53 -12.64
C TYR A 79 12.08 -17.43 -14.03
N GLN A 80 13.40 -17.50 -14.15
CA GLN A 80 14.08 -17.44 -15.45
C GLN A 80 13.69 -18.63 -16.35
N ALA A 81 13.70 -19.86 -15.80
CA ALA A 81 13.27 -21.06 -16.54
C ALA A 81 11.78 -21.05 -16.88
N PHE A 82 10.95 -20.36 -16.11
CA PHE A 82 9.52 -20.24 -16.36
C PHE A 82 9.24 -19.33 -17.56
N TYR A 83 9.93 -18.19 -17.69
CA TYR A 83 9.72 -17.26 -18.80
C TYR A 83 10.38 -17.65 -20.12
N THR A 84 11.29 -18.64 -20.13
CA THR A 84 11.78 -19.22 -21.39
C THR A 84 10.75 -20.14 -22.06
N GLN A 85 9.68 -20.53 -21.34
CA GLN A 85 8.64 -21.39 -21.86
C GLN A 85 7.55 -20.63 -22.61
N THR A 86 6.90 -21.31 -23.56
CA THR A 86 5.72 -20.77 -24.26
C THR A 86 4.56 -20.53 -23.28
N ALA A 87 3.66 -19.60 -23.64
CA ALA A 87 2.51 -19.25 -22.79
C ALA A 87 1.65 -20.47 -22.39
N PHE A 88 1.46 -21.41 -23.31
CA PHE A 88 0.72 -22.64 -23.04
C PHE A 88 1.39 -23.52 -21.99
N LYS A 89 2.71 -23.75 -22.11
CA LYS A 89 3.47 -24.53 -21.12
C LYS A 89 3.48 -23.86 -19.75
N ARG A 90 3.62 -22.53 -19.72
CA ARG A 90 3.52 -21.74 -18.48
C ARG A 90 2.18 -21.96 -17.79
N PHE A 91 1.06 -21.99 -18.52
CA PHE A 91 -0.25 -22.26 -17.94
C PHE A 91 -0.34 -23.64 -17.29
N ALA A 92 0.16 -24.69 -17.95
CA ALA A 92 0.19 -26.04 -17.40
C ALA A 92 0.99 -26.09 -16.09
N VAL A 93 2.20 -25.50 -16.09
CA VAL A 93 3.05 -25.41 -14.91
C VAL A 93 2.37 -24.64 -13.78
N LEU A 94 1.74 -23.50 -14.06
CA LEU A 94 1.01 -22.72 -13.07
C LEU A 94 -0.16 -23.52 -12.46
N LYS A 95 -0.90 -24.28 -13.27
CA LYS A 95 -2.00 -25.13 -12.80
C LYS A 95 -1.52 -26.24 -11.87
N ASP A 96 -0.40 -26.88 -12.20
CA ASP A 96 0.18 -27.93 -11.37
C ASP A 96 0.74 -27.36 -10.05
N LEU A 97 1.43 -26.22 -10.12
CA LEU A 97 1.92 -25.52 -8.94
C LEU A 97 0.79 -25.04 -8.03
N GLU A 98 -0.30 -24.52 -8.61
CA GLU A 98 -1.48 -24.10 -7.84
C GLU A 98 -2.07 -25.27 -7.03
N LYS A 99 -2.17 -26.47 -7.61
CA LYS A 99 -2.60 -27.69 -6.89
C LYS A 99 -1.65 -28.05 -5.75
N ARG A 100 -0.33 -28.02 -6.01
CA ARG A 100 0.70 -28.41 -5.02
C ARG A 100 0.84 -27.40 -3.89
N LEU A 101 0.60 -26.12 -4.15
CA LEU A 101 0.78 -25.05 -3.16
C LEU A 101 -0.39 -24.92 -2.18
N GLY A 102 -1.51 -25.60 -2.43
CA GLY A 102 -2.76 -25.47 -1.68
C GLY A 102 -3.52 -24.21 -2.09
N ARG A 103 -4.85 -24.33 -2.26
CA ARG A 103 -5.73 -23.18 -2.56
C ARG A 103 -5.61 -22.10 -1.50
#